data_AF-A0A5C4Q0U9-F1
#
_entry.id   AF-A0A5C4Q0U9-F1
#
_cell.length_a   1.000
_cell.length_b   1.000
_cell.length_c   1.000
_cell.angle_alpha   90.00
_cell.angle_beta   90.00
_cell.angle_gamma   90.00
#
_symmetry.space_group_name_H-M   'P 1'
#
loop_
_entity.id
_entity.type
_entity.pdbx_description
1 polymer ?
#
loop_
_entity_poly.entity_id
_entity_poly.type
_entity_poly.pdbx_seq_one_letter_code
_entity_poly.pdbx_strand_id
1 'polypeptide(L)'
;MFLHNHPYPPFIPPNADKLIVGTLPPPRFSQGCLKPDDVDFCYGSRDGQLWLILGKIFGIDFQFENSQSAVQQRQHFLCEHKIGICDMVQQCQRAKIDASDIGMQQIVLRPLLHYLSENPTINTLLFTGGNSKNGPEYLFRQHLKTAGLSLTLVNNTIPRIHQFTWQNRTFTTVSLTAPSGAANRAVGSMAEYKRLKAQHPEFNTIDFRVLQYQRFFKN
;
A
#
# COMPACT_ATOMS: atom_id res chain seq x y z
N MET A 1 8.59 5.79 -25.12
CA MET A 1 8.13 5.11 -23.88
C MET A 1 7.18 6.05 -23.15
N PHE A 2 6.10 5.54 -22.56
CA PHE A 2 5.16 6.34 -21.78
C PHE A 2 5.80 6.78 -20.46
N LEU A 3 5.71 8.07 -20.13
CA LEU A 3 6.17 8.62 -18.86
C LEU A 3 5.02 8.56 -17.85
N HIS A 4 5.16 7.70 -16.85
CA HIS A 4 4.17 7.52 -15.80
C HIS A 4 4.60 8.30 -14.57
N ASN A 5 3.90 9.40 -14.27
CA ASN A 5 4.12 10.24 -13.09
C ASN A 5 3.13 9.89 -11.99
N HIS A 6 3.59 9.91 -10.74
CA HIS A 6 2.67 9.80 -9.61
C HIS A 6 1.79 11.06 -9.54
N PRO A 7 0.45 10.94 -9.56
CA PRO A 7 -0.46 12.08 -9.67
C PRO A 7 -0.60 12.90 -8.37
N TYR A 8 -0.38 12.27 -7.21
CA TYR A 8 -0.63 12.89 -5.90
C TYR A 8 0.64 13.12 -5.09
N PRO A 9 0.73 14.18 -4.26
CA PRO A 9 1.69 14.20 -3.17
C PRO A 9 1.37 13.11 -2.13
N PRO A 10 2.31 12.73 -1.26
CA PRO A 10 1.98 11.93 -0.07
C PRO A 10 0.89 12.62 0.76
N PHE A 11 -0.02 11.85 1.34
CA PHE A 11 -1.00 12.36 2.30
C PHE A 11 -0.61 11.84 3.68
N ILE A 12 -0.04 12.69 4.53
CA ILE A 12 0.44 12.30 5.86
C ILE A 12 -0.10 13.28 6.90
N PRO A 13 -1.11 12.87 7.71
CA PRO A 13 -1.59 13.70 8.81
C PRO A 13 -0.47 14.00 9.83
N PRO A 14 -0.45 15.17 10.50
CA PRO A 14 0.64 15.55 11.41
C PRO A 14 0.95 14.57 12.55
N ASN A 15 -0.06 13.80 12.99
CA ASN A 15 0.06 12.84 14.09
C ASN A 15 0.08 11.39 13.60
N ALA A 16 0.37 11.14 12.32
CA ALA A 16 0.37 9.79 11.78
C ALA A 16 1.40 8.90 12.50
N ASP A 17 0.99 7.72 12.96
CA ASP A 17 1.91 6.74 13.57
C ASP A 17 2.20 5.54 12.65
N LYS A 18 1.36 5.36 11.63
CA LYS A 18 1.45 4.35 10.59
C LYS A 18 1.49 5.01 9.21
N LEU A 19 2.24 4.40 8.29
CA LEU A 19 2.29 4.81 6.89
C LEU A 19 1.94 3.61 6.00
N ILE A 20 0.84 3.69 5.26
CA ILE A 20 0.55 2.77 4.17
C ILE A 20 1.49 3.08 3.02
N VAL A 21 2.21 2.07 2.54
CA VAL A 21 3.21 2.24 1.48
C VAL A 21 2.91 1.34 0.28
N GLY A 22 2.55 1.96 -0.84
CA GLY A 22 2.30 1.29 -2.12
C GLY A 22 3.41 1.46 -3.14
N THR A 23 3.13 1.02 -4.36
CA THR A 23 4.09 1.11 -5.47
C THR A 23 3.88 2.37 -6.30
N LEU A 24 2.78 2.42 -7.05
CA LEU A 24 2.39 3.49 -7.96
C LEU A 24 0.92 3.26 -8.40
N PRO A 25 0.07 4.30 -8.52
CA PRO A 25 -1.28 4.16 -9.05
C PRO A 25 -1.28 3.69 -10.53
N PRO A 26 -2.41 3.21 -11.08
CA PRO A 26 -2.49 2.86 -12.50
C PRO A 26 -2.20 4.06 -13.43
N PRO A 27 -1.61 3.86 -14.63
CA PRO A 27 -1.26 4.95 -15.57
C PRO A 27 -2.37 5.95 -15.87
N ARG A 28 -3.63 5.50 -15.90
CA ARG A 28 -4.78 6.36 -16.16
C ARG A 28 -4.95 7.48 -15.14
N PHE A 29 -4.49 7.28 -13.90
CA PHE A 29 -4.45 8.32 -12.88
C PHE A 29 -3.41 9.40 -13.21
N SER A 30 -2.24 9.01 -13.73
CA SER A 30 -1.23 9.95 -14.24
C SER A 30 -1.74 10.77 -15.44
N GLN A 31 -2.71 10.26 -16.18
CA GLN A 31 -3.29 10.91 -17.36
C GLN A 31 -4.57 11.69 -17.05
N GLY A 32 -5.12 11.58 -15.84
CA GLY A 32 -6.45 12.11 -15.50
C GLY A 32 -7.62 11.37 -16.20
N CYS A 33 -7.37 10.23 -16.83
CA CYS A 33 -8.37 9.42 -17.53
C CYS A 33 -9.07 8.44 -16.56
N LEU A 34 -9.64 8.98 -15.49
CA LEU A 34 -10.29 8.20 -14.44
C LEU A 34 -11.56 7.52 -14.96
N LYS A 35 -11.82 6.29 -14.48
CA LYS A 35 -13.11 5.61 -14.68
C LYS A 35 -14.16 6.22 -13.73
N PRO A 36 -15.48 6.06 -13.98
CA PRO A 36 -16.52 6.61 -13.11
C PRO A 36 -16.40 6.23 -11.63
N ASP A 37 -15.94 5.01 -11.34
CA ASP A 37 -15.77 4.50 -9.97
C ASP A 37 -14.31 4.55 -9.48
N ASP A 38 -13.44 5.26 -10.20
CA ASP A 38 -12.13 5.64 -9.67
C ASP A 38 -12.28 6.91 -8.85
N VAL A 39 -11.93 6.88 -7.57
CA VAL A 39 -11.86 8.10 -6.76
C VAL A 39 -10.53 8.79 -7.04
N ASP A 40 -10.53 10.09 -7.32
CA ASP A 40 -9.31 10.88 -7.60
C ASP A 40 -8.45 11.11 -6.33
N PHE A 41 -7.95 10.02 -5.74
CA PHE A 41 -7.13 10.00 -4.54
C PHE A 41 -6.25 8.75 -4.50
N CYS A 42 -5.29 8.72 -3.55
CA CYS A 42 -4.43 7.56 -3.32
C CYS A 42 -5.26 6.27 -3.14
N TYR A 43 -4.83 5.19 -3.81
CA TYR A 43 -5.55 3.91 -3.88
C TYR A 43 -7.01 4.00 -4.38
N GLY A 44 -7.39 5.09 -5.04
CA GLY A 44 -8.76 5.32 -5.49
C GLY A 44 -9.19 4.49 -6.69
N SER A 45 -8.31 3.69 -7.28
CA SER A 45 -8.63 2.79 -8.39
C SER A 45 -9.75 1.80 -8.02
N ARG A 46 -10.81 1.71 -8.83
CA ARG A 46 -11.85 0.66 -8.68
C ARG A 46 -11.33 -0.77 -8.77
N ASP A 47 -10.18 -0.95 -9.42
CA ASP A 47 -9.50 -2.25 -9.54
C ASP A 47 -8.72 -2.62 -8.25
N GLY A 48 -8.58 -1.68 -7.32
CA GLY A 48 -7.92 -1.84 -6.02
C GLY A 48 -8.90 -2.17 -4.91
N GLN A 49 -8.40 -2.82 -3.86
CA GLN A 49 -9.23 -3.35 -2.76
C GLN A 49 -8.94 -2.70 -1.41
N LEU A 50 -8.03 -1.71 -1.33
CA LEU A 50 -7.57 -1.16 -0.05
C LEU A 50 -8.75 -0.56 0.75
N TRP A 51 -9.49 0.35 0.12
CA TRP A 51 -10.62 1.02 0.77
C TRP A 51 -11.76 0.05 1.12
N LEU A 52 -11.98 -1.00 0.33
CA LEU A 52 -12.94 -2.06 0.65
C LEU A 52 -12.51 -2.85 1.90
N ILE A 53 -11.22 -3.19 1.99
CA ILE A 53 -10.65 -3.91 3.13
C ILE A 53 -10.72 -3.05 4.39
N LEU A 54 -10.32 -1.78 4.31
CA LEU A 54 -10.40 -0.85 5.43
C LEU A 54 -11.84 -0.58 5.86
N GLY A 55 -12.77 -0.44 4.92
CA GLY A 55 -14.20 -0.30 5.20
C GLY A 55 -14.74 -1.48 6.01
N LYS A 56 -14.41 -2.70 5.63
CA LYS A 56 -14.77 -3.92 6.40
C LYS A 56 -14.12 -3.97 7.79
N ILE A 57 -12.86 -3.53 7.93
CA ILE A 57 -12.16 -3.52 9.23
C ILE A 57 -12.80 -2.53 10.19
N PHE A 58 -13.10 -1.31 9.72
CA PHE A 58 -13.56 -0.21 10.57
C PHE A 58 -15.08 -0.04 10.60
N GLY A 59 -15.84 -0.82 9.81
CA GLY A 59 -17.30 -0.70 9.72
C GLY A 59 -17.74 0.57 8.98
N ILE A 60 -16.97 0.99 7.98
CA ILE A 60 -17.19 2.22 7.20
C ILE A 60 -17.62 1.85 5.79
N ASP A 61 -18.70 2.45 5.33
CA ASP A 61 -19.13 2.38 3.93
C ASP A 61 -18.51 3.54 3.15
N PHE A 62 -17.43 3.24 2.42
CA PHE A 62 -16.73 4.25 1.62
C PHE A 62 -17.50 4.50 0.32
N GLN A 63 -17.62 5.78 -0.05
CA GLN A 63 -18.12 6.18 -1.36
C GLN A 63 -17.07 5.86 -2.44
N PHE A 64 -17.50 5.26 -3.55
CA PHE A 64 -16.63 4.92 -4.69
C PHE A 64 -16.91 5.74 -5.95
N GLU A 65 -17.96 6.55 -5.95
CA GLU A 65 -18.18 7.55 -7.00
C GLU A 65 -17.03 8.56 -7.00
N ASN A 66 -16.52 8.90 -8.19
CA ASN A 66 -15.51 9.92 -8.35
C ASN A 66 -16.05 11.31 -7.98
N SER A 67 -15.92 11.67 -6.71
CA SER A 67 -16.50 12.89 -6.12
C SER A 67 -15.59 13.46 -5.05
N GLN A 68 -15.71 14.76 -4.81
CA GLN A 68 -14.94 15.42 -3.76
C GLN A 68 -15.34 14.90 -2.37
N SER A 69 -16.58 14.48 -2.15
CA SER A 69 -17.02 13.86 -0.90
C SER A 69 -16.31 12.53 -0.65
N ALA A 70 -16.13 11.70 -1.69
CA ALA A 70 -15.39 10.45 -1.58
C ALA A 70 -13.90 10.66 -1.24
N VAL A 71 -13.29 11.73 -1.77
CA VAL A 71 -11.92 12.13 -1.40
C VAL A 71 -11.86 12.60 0.05
N GLN A 72 -12.75 13.52 0.45
CA GLN A 72 -12.81 14.07 1.81
C GLN A 72 -13.08 12.97 2.86
N GLN A 73 -13.96 12.01 2.57
CA GLN A 73 -14.23 10.87 3.45
C GLN A 73 -12.95 10.06 3.73
N ARG A 74 -12.14 9.81 2.70
CA ARG A 74 -10.86 9.10 2.84
C ARG A 74 -9.84 9.92 3.63
N GLN A 75 -9.73 11.21 3.36
CA GLN A 75 -8.86 12.11 4.13
C GLN A 75 -9.25 12.17 5.60
N HIS A 76 -10.56 12.29 5.89
CA HIS A 76 -11.08 12.30 7.26
C HIS A 76 -10.74 11.00 7.99
N PHE A 77 -11.00 9.85 7.36
CA PHE A 77 -10.63 8.54 7.89
C PHE A 77 -9.12 8.45 8.23
N LEU A 78 -8.26 8.90 7.30
CA LEU A 78 -6.81 8.86 7.50
C LEU A 78 -6.37 9.77 8.66
N CYS A 79 -6.95 10.96 8.79
CA CYS A 79 -6.70 11.85 9.91
C CYS A 79 -7.16 11.27 11.24
N GLU A 80 -8.40 10.75 11.29
CA GLU A 80 -9.01 10.16 12.48
C GLU A 80 -8.17 8.97 13.01
N HIS A 81 -7.72 8.10 12.11
CA HIS A 81 -6.96 6.91 12.47
C HIS A 81 -5.44 7.10 12.48
N LYS A 82 -4.94 8.33 12.28
CA LYS A 82 -3.49 8.64 12.28
C LYS A 82 -2.69 7.80 11.26
N ILE A 83 -3.23 7.66 10.06
CA ILE A 83 -2.63 6.87 8.98
C ILE A 83 -2.20 7.81 7.86
N GLY A 84 -0.91 7.78 7.51
CA GLY A 84 -0.43 8.36 6.26
C GLY A 84 -0.53 7.39 5.09
N ILE A 85 -0.52 7.91 3.87
CA ILE A 85 -0.35 7.14 2.62
C ILE A 85 0.76 7.77 1.77
N CYS A 86 1.72 6.95 1.35
CA CYS A 86 2.75 7.34 0.39
C CYS A 86 3.16 6.14 -0.47
N ASP A 87 3.23 6.29 -1.78
CA ASP A 87 3.80 5.25 -2.63
C ASP A 87 5.32 5.39 -2.79
N MET A 88 5.99 4.34 -3.27
CA MET A 88 7.45 4.31 -3.44
C MET A 88 7.93 5.02 -4.71
N VAL A 89 7.14 4.99 -5.79
CA VAL A 89 7.57 5.50 -7.09
C VAL A 89 7.06 6.91 -7.31
N GLN A 90 7.96 7.86 -7.58
CA GLN A 90 7.60 9.20 -8.03
C GLN A 90 7.29 9.19 -9.53
N GLN A 91 8.09 8.47 -10.31
CA GLN A 91 7.99 8.42 -11.75
C GLN A 91 8.64 7.14 -12.29
N CYS A 92 8.15 6.64 -13.43
CA CYS A 92 8.83 5.59 -14.20
C CYS A 92 8.54 5.73 -15.70
N GLN A 93 9.25 4.97 -16.51
CA GLN A 93 8.94 4.77 -17.92
C GLN A 93 8.31 3.40 -18.16
N ARG A 94 7.38 3.34 -19.11
CA ARG A 94 6.69 2.10 -19.50
C ARG A 94 6.69 1.92 -21.02
N ALA A 95 7.06 0.73 -21.47
CA ALA A 95 6.90 0.33 -22.87
C ALA A 95 5.44 0.00 -23.18
N LYS A 96 4.77 -0.70 -22.25
CA LYS A 96 3.34 -1.03 -22.29
C LYS A 96 2.60 -0.26 -21.19
N ILE A 97 1.52 0.43 -21.55
CA ILE A 97 0.71 1.22 -20.60
C ILE A 97 -0.22 0.28 -19.85
N ASP A 98 0.26 -0.28 -18.75
CA ASP A 98 -0.51 -1.09 -17.81
C ASP A 98 -0.11 -0.78 -16.35
N ALA A 99 -0.84 -1.36 -15.39
CA ALA A 99 -0.61 -1.19 -13.96
C ALA A 99 0.35 -2.23 -13.36
N SER A 100 1.05 -3.03 -14.17
CA SER A 100 1.95 -4.07 -13.65
C SER A 100 3.23 -3.46 -13.11
N ASP A 101 3.63 -3.83 -11.90
CA ASP A 101 4.90 -3.35 -11.31
C ASP A 101 6.11 -3.83 -12.12
N ILE A 102 6.06 -5.04 -12.69
CA ILE A 102 7.16 -5.66 -13.45
C ILE A 102 7.50 -4.84 -14.70
N GLY A 103 6.51 -4.16 -15.30
CA GLY A 103 6.68 -3.39 -16.53
C GLY A 103 7.37 -2.03 -16.35
N MET A 104 7.61 -1.59 -15.10
CA MET A 104 8.28 -0.32 -14.82
C MET A 104 9.78 -0.37 -15.14
N GLN A 105 10.26 0.67 -15.80
CA GLN A 105 11.66 0.91 -16.14
C GLN A 105 12.06 2.32 -15.69
N GLN A 106 13.36 2.58 -15.54
CA GLN A 106 13.87 3.92 -15.16
C GLN A 106 13.13 4.51 -13.96
N ILE A 107 13.00 3.72 -12.89
CA ILE A 107 12.20 4.08 -11.71
C ILE A 107 12.92 5.19 -10.93
N VAL A 108 12.20 6.28 -10.69
CA VAL A 108 12.60 7.35 -9.77
C VAL A 108 11.80 7.15 -8.48
N LEU A 109 12.51 6.91 -7.38
CA LEU A 109 11.91 6.69 -6.06
C LEU A 109 11.56 8.00 -5.37
N ARG A 110 10.51 7.98 -4.57
CA ARG A 110 10.21 9.02 -3.59
C ARG A 110 11.21 8.96 -2.43
N PRO A 111 11.57 10.10 -1.82
CA PRO A 111 12.53 10.14 -0.73
C PRO A 111 11.88 9.70 0.59
N LEU A 112 11.44 8.44 0.71
CA LEU A 112 10.62 7.98 1.84
C LEU A 112 11.30 8.20 3.20
N LEU A 113 12.62 8.00 3.28
CA LEU A 113 13.38 8.34 4.49
C LEU A 113 13.19 9.81 4.87
N HIS A 114 13.29 10.76 3.94
CA HIS A 114 13.05 12.18 4.23
C HIS A 114 11.64 12.41 4.82
N TYR A 115 10.59 11.80 4.25
CA TYR A 115 9.23 11.91 4.82
C TYR A 115 9.14 11.32 6.23
N LEU A 116 9.91 10.26 6.54
CA LEU A 116 9.99 9.73 7.90
C LEU A 116 10.73 10.66 8.87
N SER A 117 11.71 11.46 8.42
CA SER A 117 12.32 12.52 9.27
C SER A 117 11.27 13.56 9.65
N GLU A 118 10.48 14.01 8.66
CA GLU A 118 9.50 15.09 8.83
C GLU A 118 8.29 14.67 9.69
N ASN A 119 8.06 13.36 9.81
CA ASN A 119 6.95 12.78 10.56
C ASN A 119 7.47 11.88 11.69
N PRO A 120 7.90 12.47 12.82
CA PRO A 120 8.61 11.76 13.88
C PRO A 120 7.76 10.71 14.62
N THR A 121 6.44 10.82 14.56
CA THR A 121 5.50 9.87 15.19
C THR A 121 5.38 8.55 14.42
N ILE A 122 5.70 8.53 13.13
CA ILE A 122 5.61 7.31 12.32
C ILE A 122 6.66 6.31 12.79
N ASN A 123 6.22 5.12 13.17
CA ASN A 123 7.11 4.02 13.55
C ASN A 123 6.78 2.71 12.81
N THR A 124 5.65 2.68 12.10
CA THR A 124 5.18 1.48 11.40
C THR A 124 4.92 1.76 9.93
N LEU A 125 5.53 0.96 9.05
CA LEU A 125 5.31 0.99 7.61
C LEU A 125 4.51 -0.24 7.19
N LEU A 126 3.38 -0.02 6.52
CA LEU A 126 2.47 -1.07 6.06
C LEU A 126 2.61 -1.18 4.54
N PHE A 127 3.51 -2.06 4.07
CA PHE A 127 3.70 -2.29 2.64
C PHE A 127 2.50 -3.05 2.08
N THR A 128 1.82 -2.50 1.08
CA THR A 128 0.68 -3.16 0.42
C THR A 128 1.15 -4.09 -0.71
N GLY A 129 2.16 -4.91 -0.42
CA GLY A 129 2.84 -5.79 -1.34
C GLY A 129 4.19 -6.22 -0.77
N GLY A 130 4.59 -7.47 -1.03
CA GLY A 130 5.86 -8.00 -0.52
C GLY A 130 7.07 -7.64 -1.40
N ASN A 131 8.17 -8.34 -1.16
CA ASN A 131 9.44 -8.22 -1.89
C ASN A 131 9.41 -8.81 -3.33
N SER A 132 8.27 -8.76 -4.03
CA SER A 132 8.22 -9.06 -5.46
C SER A 132 8.92 -7.96 -6.25
N LYS A 133 9.44 -8.28 -7.44
CA LYS A 133 10.13 -7.31 -8.30
C LYS A 133 9.29 -6.03 -8.47
N ASN A 134 9.92 -4.89 -8.15
CA ASN A 134 9.32 -3.55 -8.18
C ASN A 134 8.13 -3.30 -7.24
N GLY A 135 7.81 -4.25 -6.35
CA GLY A 135 6.83 -4.03 -5.28
C GLY A 135 7.35 -3.06 -4.21
N PRO A 136 6.49 -2.63 -3.26
CA PRO A 136 6.83 -1.55 -2.33
C PRO A 136 7.97 -1.95 -1.38
N GLU A 137 7.95 -3.16 -0.80
CA GLU A 137 9.05 -3.64 0.03
C GLU A 137 10.36 -3.79 -0.78
N TYR A 138 10.28 -4.29 -2.01
CA TYR A 138 11.45 -4.45 -2.89
C TYR A 138 12.12 -3.10 -3.16
N LEU A 139 11.33 -2.10 -3.57
CA LEU A 139 11.83 -0.76 -3.85
C LEU A 139 12.34 -0.09 -2.58
N PHE A 140 11.67 -0.28 -1.45
CA PHE A 140 12.13 0.25 -0.18
C PHE A 140 13.46 -0.34 0.26
N ARG A 141 13.71 -1.64 0.04
CA ARG A 141 15.02 -2.25 0.28
C ARG A 141 16.11 -1.63 -0.59
N GLN A 142 15.82 -1.28 -1.85
CA GLN A 142 16.78 -0.54 -2.68
C GLN A 142 17.01 0.87 -2.15
N HIS A 143 15.95 1.56 -1.72
CA HIS A 143 16.03 2.88 -1.10
C HIS A 143 16.88 2.87 0.18
N LEU A 144 16.72 1.87 1.06
CA LEU A 144 17.54 1.75 2.27
C LEU A 144 19.02 1.51 1.96
N LYS A 145 19.33 0.72 0.93
CA LYS A 145 20.72 0.43 0.55
C LYS A 145 21.49 1.69 0.16
N THR A 146 20.85 2.70 -0.45
CA THR A 146 21.52 3.96 -0.80
C THR A 146 21.95 4.76 0.43
N ALA A 147 21.34 4.48 1.59
CA ALA A 147 21.69 5.03 2.89
C ALA A 147 22.51 4.07 3.77
N GLY A 148 22.98 2.93 3.24
CA GLY A 148 23.71 1.93 4.01
C GLY A 148 22.85 1.15 5.02
N LEU A 149 21.53 1.17 4.86
CA LEU A 149 20.57 0.53 5.77
C LEU A 149 20.04 -0.79 5.19
N SER A 150 19.52 -1.65 6.07
CA SER A 150 18.86 -2.90 5.67
C SER A 150 17.73 -3.28 6.61
N LEU A 151 16.78 -4.08 6.10
CA LEU A 151 15.69 -4.65 6.89
C LEU A 151 16.14 -5.97 7.54
N THR A 152 16.00 -6.07 8.85
CA THR A 152 16.22 -7.29 9.65
C THR A 152 14.91 -8.04 9.84
N LEU A 153 14.88 -9.34 9.54
CA LEU A 153 13.69 -10.17 9.69
C LEU A 153 13.34 -10.39 11.17
N VAL A 154 12.08 -10.15 11.51
CA VAL A 154 11.52 -10.40 12.86
C VAL A 154 10.52 -11.56 12.82
N ASN A 155 9.66 -11.60 11.80
CA ASN A 155 8.69 -12.68 11.62
C ASN A 155 8.57 -13.05 10.14
N ASN A 156 8.75 -14.33 9.83
CA ASN A 156 8.70 -14.85 8.46
C ASN A 156 7.30 -15.34 8.02
N THR A 157 6.34 -15.41 8.94
CA THR A 157 4.95 -15.74 8.63
C THR A 157 4.29 -14.56 7.94
N ILE A 158 3.43 -14.80 6.96
CA ILE A 158 2.71 -13.72 6.24
C ILE A 158 1.59 -13.17 7.13
N PRO A 159 1.45 -11.84 7.28
CA PRO A 159 2.32 -10.77 6.77
C PRO A 159 3.71 -10.73 7.44
N ARG A 160 4.77 -10.73 6.63
CA ARG A 160 6.15 -10.74 7.16
C ARG A 160 6.45 -9.44 7.89
N ILE A 161 7.22 -9.54 8.97
CA ILE A 161 7.62 -8.40 9.77
C ILE A 161 9.14 -8.28 9.73
N HIS A 162 9.60 -7.07 9.45
CA HIS A 162 11.00 -6.69 9.55
C HIS A 162 11.15 -5.41 10.37
N GLN A 163 12.38 -5.10 10.75
CA GLN A 163 12.74 -3.85 11.40
C GLN A 163 13.98 -3.23 10.78
N PHE A 164 14.10 -1.92 10.91
CA PHE A 164 15.35 -1.20 10.68
C PHE A 164 15.45 -0.01 11.63
N THR A 165 16.68 0.42 11.91
CA THR A 165 16.95 1.58 12.75
C THR A 165 17.49 2.71 11.91
N TRP A 166 16.95 3.90 12.08
CA TRP A 166 17.39 5.11 11.40
C TRP A 166 17.12 6.33 12.26
N GLN A 167 18.09 7.24 12.39
CA GLN A 167 18.03 8.41 13.28
C GLN A 167 17.57 8.07 14.72
N ASN A 168 18.17 7.03 15.32
CA ASN A 168 17.84 6.53 16.66
C ASN A 168 16.38 6.09 16.86
N ARG A 169 15.62 5.90 15.78
CA ARG A 169 14.26 5.36 15.79
C ARG A 169 14.25 3.97 15.19
N THR A 170 13.52 3.06 15.82
CA THR A 170 13.27 1.74 15.27
C THR A 170 11.94 1.76 14.53
N PHE A 171 11.97 1.35 13.27
CA PHE A 171 10.79 1.25 12.43
C PHE A 171 10.43 -0.23 12.26
N THR A 172 9.15 -0.54 12.43
CA THR A 172 8.60 -1.86 12.08
C THR A 172 7.98 -1.79 10.69
N THR A 173 8.29 -2.76 9.84
CA THR A 173 7.67 -2.88 8.53
C THR A 173 6.88 -4.16 8.42
N VAL A 174 5.66 -4.07 7.89
CA VAL A 174 4.75 -5.20 7.70
C VAL A 174 4.44 -5.35 6.22
N SER A 175 4.75 -6.52 5.67
CA SER A 175 4.54 -6.84 4.25
C SER A 175 3.18 -7.49 4.06
N LEU A 176 2.16 -6.65 3.93
CA LEU A 176 0.77 -7.08 3.74
C LEU A 176 0.57 -7.70 2.36
N THR A 177 -0.39 -8.63 2.27
CA THR A 177 -0.81 -9.18 0.97
C THR A 177 -1.48 -8.10 0.14
N ALA A 178 -0.93 -7.81 -1.04
CA ALA A 178 -1.38 -6.69 -1.87
C ALA A 178 -2.91 -6.61 -2.06
N PRO A 179 -3.53 -5.43 -1.91
CA PRO A 179 -4.96 -5.21 -2.04
C PRO A 179 -5.33 -5.04 -3.52
N SER A 180 -4.99 -6.05 -4.33
CA SER A 180 -5.20 -6.08 -5.77
C SER A 180 -5.71 -7.45 -6.20
N GLY A 181 -6.60 -7.47 -7.19
CA GLY A 181 -7.08 -8.71 -7.81
C GLY A 181 -5.96 -9.59 -8.36
N ALA A 182 -4.84 -9.00 -8.80
CA ALA A 182 -3.68 -9.74 -9.28
C ALA A 182 -3.06 -10.67 -8.22
N ALA A 183 -3.22 -10.33 -6.93
CA ALA A 183 -2.73 -11.14 -5.82
C ALA A 183 -3.70 -12.28 -5.41
N ASN A 184 -4.90 -12.37 -5.99
CA ASN A 184 -5.88 -13.40 -5.62
C ASN A 184 -5.38 -14.82 -5.89
N ARG A 185 -4.61 -15.03 -6.97
CA ARG A 185 -4.01 -16.33 -7.26
C ARG A 185 -3.01 -16.73 -6.17
N ALA A 186 -2.20 -15.78 -5.71
CA ALA A 186 -1.24 -16.02 -4.63
C ALA A 186 -1.94 -16.28 -3.29
N VAL A 187 -3.02 -15.55 -2.97
CA VAL A 187 -3.87 -15.85 -1.79
C VAL A 187 -4.46 -17.26 -1.90
N GLY A 188 -5.00 -17.62 -3.06
CA GLY A 188 -5.61 -18.91 -3.31
C GLY A 188 -4.67 -20.11 -3.14
N SER A 189 -3.36 -19.91 -3.26
CA SER A 189 -2.37 -20.96 -3.05
C SER A 189 -1.94 -21.11 -1.58
N MET A 190 -2.22 -20.14 -0.71
CA MET A 190 -1.82 -20.17 0.70
C MET A 190 -2.56 -21.26 1.49
N ALA A 191 -1.82 -22.04 2.29
CA ALA A 191 -2.37 -23.12 3.09
C ALA A 191 -3.41 -22.61 4.12
N GLU A 192 -3.14 -21.49 4.77
CA GLU A 192 -4.07 -20.87 5.73
C GLU A 192 -5.39 -20.47 5.06
N TYR A 193 -5.33 -19.83 3.89
CA TYR A 193 -6.53 -19.46 3.12
C TYR A 193 -7.34 -20.70 2.73
N LYS A 194 -6.70 -21.75 2.21
CA LYS A 194 -7.37 -23.01 1.83
C LYS A 194 -8.07 -23.66 3.03
N ARG A 195 -7.42 -23.67 4.20
CA ARG A 195 -7.99 -24.20 5.43
C ARG A 195 -9.24 -23.42 5.85
N LEU A 196 -9.17 -22.09 5.87
CA LEU A 196 -10.31 -21.23 6.22
C LEU A 196 -11.45 -21.38 5.21
N LYS A 197 -11.16 -21.40 3.90
CA LYS A 197 -12.15 -21.60 2.83
C LYS A 197 -12.86 -22.96 2.93
N ALA A 198 -12.15 -24.01 3.35
CA ALA A 198 -12.75 -25.33 3.53
C ALA A 198 -13.70 -25.39 4.74
N GLN A 199 -13.43 -24.61 5.79
CA GLN A 199 -14.28 -24.49 6.97
C GLN A 199 -15.47 -23.55 6.75
N HIS A 200 -15.28 -22.52 5.93
CA HIS A 200 -16.23 -21.45 5.65
C HIS A 200 -16.35 -21.24 4.12
N PRO A 201 -17.26 -21.95 3.43
CA PRO A 201 -17.36 -21.92 1.97
C PRO A 201 -17.60 -20.53 1.37
N GLU A 202 -18.15 -19.58 2.12
CA GLU A 202 -18.37 -18.19 1.74
C GLU A 202 -17.12 -17.30 1.85
N PHE A 203 -16.13 -17.71 2.66
CA PHE A 203 -14.91 -16.94 2.93
C PHE A 203 -14.15 -16.68 1.62
N ASN A 204 -13.69 -15.45 1.36
CA ASN A 204 -13.03 -15.12 0.09
C ASN A 204 -11.70 -14.40 0.30
N THR A 205 -11.04 -14.04 -0.80
CA THR A 205 -9.71 -13.43 -0.74
C THR A 205 -9.72 -12.01 -0.13
N ILE A 206 -10.86 -11.32 -0.13
CA ILE A 206 -11.01 -10.05 0.60
C ILE A 206 -11.09 -10.33 2.10
N ASP A 207 -11.91 -11.29 2.53
CA ASP A 207 -12.04 -11.65 3.95
C ASP A 207 -10.70 -12.10 4.54
N PHE A 208 -9.90 -12.85 3.77
CA PHE A 208 -8.55 -13.22 4.17
C PHE A 208 -7.64 -12.01 4.38
N ARG A 209 -7.71 -11.01 3.51
CA ARG A 209 -6.94 -9.77 3.68
C ARG A 209 -7.47 -8.95 4.84
N VAL A 210 -8.78 -8.89 5.07
CA VAL A 210 -9.37 -8.25 6.26
C VAL A 210 -8.81 -8.87 7.54
N LEU A 211 -8.80 -10.21 7.64
CA LEU A 211 -8.21 -10.94 8.77
C LEU A 211 -6.73 -10.58 8.98
N GLN A 212 -5.94 -10.51 7.90
CA GLN A 212 -4.52 -10.16 7.99
C GLN A 212 -4.31 -8.69 8.38
N TYR A 213 -5.01 -7.77 7.73
CA TYR A 213 -4.84 -6.33 7.87
C TYR A 213 -5.32 -5.84 9.24
N GLN A 214 -6.43 -6.37 9.75
CA GLN A 214 -7.04 -5.93 11.01
C GLN A 214 -6.02 -5.88 12.18
N ARG A 215 -5.11 -6.85 12.24
CA ARG A 215 -4.06 -6.96 13.27
C ARG A 215 -3.04 -5.82 13.26
N PHE A 216 -2.97 -5.04 12.19
CA PHE A 216 -1.98 -3.96 12.02
C PHE A 216 -2.63 -2.58 11.94
N PHE A 217 -3.96 -2.52 11.74
CA PHE A 217 -4.70 -1.26 11.67
C PHE A 217 -5.47 -0.92 12.94
N LYS A 218 -5.89 -1.91 13.75
CA LYS A 218 -6.61 -1.67 15.02
C LYS A 218 -5.74 -1.66 16.28
N ASN A 219 -4.44 -1.93 16.13
CA ASN A 219 -3.48 -2.05 17.22
C ASN A 219 -2.58 -0.83 17.34
#